data_AF-D1W592-F1
#
_entry.id   AF-D1W592-F1
#
_cell.length_a   1.000
_cell.length_b   1.000
_cell.length_c   1.000
_cell.angle_alpha   90.00
_cell.angle_beta   90.00
_cell.angle_gamma   90.00
#
_symmetry.space_group_name_H-M   'P 1'
#
loop_
_entity.id
_entity.type
_entity.pdbx_description
1 polymer ?
#
loop_
_entity_poly.entity_id
_entity_poly.type
_entity_poly.pdbx_seq_one_letter_code
_entity_poly.pdbx_strand_id
1 'polypeptide(L)'
;MKHALHNTIPDINKSKEVTDKVTGEAKTIKVRDGHAIQMANAKIEEIRQGFVDWLGRTPDIFKQQLSDRYNHLFNYFVRPNFDGTHQTFPDLDLRRLGIADLYKSQKDAVWMLKTNGGGICDHEVGAGKTLIMCTSRRSKKKKVMFIIL
;
A
#
# COMPACT_ATOMS: atom_id res chain seq x y z
N MET A 1 -8.12 -18.55 3.99
CA MET A 1 -7.92 -18.27 2.54
C MET A 1 -7.26 -16.90 2.29
N LYS A 2 -6.29 -16.45 3.10
CA LYS A 2 -5.73 -15.09 2.97
C LYS A 2 -4.46 -15.02 2.09
N HIS A 3 -3.94 -16.17 1.64
CA HIS A 3 -2.63 -16.27 0.99
C HIS A 3 -2.64 -16.92 -0.40
N ALA A 4 -3.80 -17.40 -0.89
CA ALA A 4 -3.86 -18.18 -2.13
C ALA A 4 -3.59 -17.37 -3.41
N LEU A 5 -3.69 -16.04 -3.35
CA LEU A 5 -3.46 -15.13 -4.49
C LEU A 5 -2.22 -14.25 -4.31
N HIS A 6 -1.46 -14.41 -3.23
CA HIS A 6 -0.18 -13.72 -3.13
C HIS A 6 0.82 -14.43 -4.05
N ASN A 7 1.49 -13.68 -4.92
CA ASN A 7 2.63 -14.15 -5.72
C ASN A 7 3.86 -14.41 -4.85
N THR A 8 3.69 -15.22 -3.82
CA THR A 8 4.72 -15.67 -2.90
C THR A 8 4.86 -17.16 -3.04
N ILE A 9 6.08 -17.61 -3.34
CA ILE A 9 6.44 -19.02 -3.34
C ILE A 9 6.32 -19.50 -1.88
N PRO A 10 5.54 -20.56 -1.59
CA PRO A 10 5.44 -21.08 -0.24
C PRO A 10 6.81 -21.63 0.20
N ASP A 11 7.28 -21.18 1.37
CA ASP A 11 8.48 -21.73 1.98
C ASP A 11 8.10 -22.93 2.85
N ILE A 12 8.50 -24.13 2.40
CA ILE A 12 8.13 -25.40 3.02
C ILE A 12 9.40 -26.06 3.55
N ASN A 13 9.39 -26.43 4.84
CA ASN A 13 10.49 -27.10 5.53
C ASN A 13 10.05 -28.49 6.00
N LYS A 14 10.99 -29.44 6.00
CA LYS A 14 10.84 -30.78 6.60
C LYS A 14 11.84 -30.99 7.73
N SER A 15 11.46 -31.80 8.69
CA SER A 15 12.35 -32.22 9.77
C SER A 15 13.26 -33.35 9.28
N LYS A 16 14.55 -33.27 9.62
CA LYS A 16 15.53 -34.34 9.37
C LYS A 16 16.33 -34.58 10.65
N GLU A 17 16.45 -35.83 11.05
CA GLU A 17 17.35 -36.22 12.14
C GLU A 17 18.78 -36.25 11.61
N VAL A 18 19.68 -35.58 12.34
CA VAL A 18 21.11 -35.52 12.06
C VAL A 18 21.84 -35.85 13.35
N THR A 19 22.76 -36.81 13.27
CA THR A 19 23.62 -37.17 14.39
C THR A 19 24.67 -36.08 14.59
N ASP A 20 24.75 -35.55 15.81
CA ASP A 20 25.78 -34.58 16.18
C ASP A 20 27.15 -35.27 16.21
N LYS A 21 28.10 -34.79 15.41
CA LYS A 21 29.44 -35.39 15.28
C LYS A 21 30.28 -35.27 16.56
N VAL A 22 29.88 -34.41 17.49
CA VAL A 22 30.62 -34.14 18.74
C VAL A 22 30.03 -34.91 19.92
N THR A 23 28.70 -35.01 20.02
CA THR A 23 28.03 -35.66 21.16
C THR A 23 27.44 -37.03 20.83
N GLY A 24 27.33 -37.42 19.56
CA GLY A 24 26.74 -38.69 19.12
C GLY A 24 25.20 -38.75 19.24
N GLU A 25 24.56 -37.70 19.76
CA GLU A 25 23.11 -37.66 19.93
C GLU A 25 22.39 -37.29 18.62
N ALA A 26 21.20 -37.84 18.42
CA ALA A 26 20.33 -37.49 17.30
C ALA A 26 19.67 -36.12 17.57
N LYS A 27 19.91 -35.15 16.67
CA LYS A 27 19.25 -33.83 16.69
C LYS A 27 18.34 -33.67 15.50
N THR A 28 17.12 -33.24 15.74
CA THR A 28 16.16 -32.91 14.68
C THR A 28 16.38 -31.48 14.20
N ILE A 29 16.81 -31.32 12.94
CA ILE A 29 16.95 -30.02 12.29
C ILE A 29 15.82 -29.80 11.27
N LYS A 30 15.45 -28.53 11.05
CA LYS A 30 14.56 -28.16 9.96
C LYS A 30 15.38 -27.85 8.72
N VAL A 31 15.06 -28.52 7.62
CA VAL A 31 15.71 -28.34 6.32
C VAL A 31 14.65 -28.01 5.29
N ARG A 32 14.97 -27.12 4.35
CA ARG A 32 14.08 -26.75 3.25
C ARG A 32 13.70 -27.98 2.42
N ASP A 33 12.41 -28.12 2.13
CA ASP A 33 11.89 -29.26 1.37
C ASP A 33 11.67 -28.89 -0.10
N GLY A 34 12.73 -29.00 -0.91
CA GLY A 34 12.68 -28.64 -2.33
C GLY A 34 11.60 -29.35 -3.13
N HIS A 35 11.32 -30.63 -2.82
CA HIS A 35 10.29 -31.41 -3.51
C HIS A 35 8.87 -30.88 -3.22
N ALA A 36 8.56 -30.61 -1.95
CA ALA A 36 7.28 -30.04 -1.56
C ALA A 36 7.07 -28.64 -2.17
N ILE A 37 8.12 -27.82 -2.21
CA ILE A 37 8.08 -26.49 -2.84
C ILE A 37 7.82 -26.62 -4.35
N GLN A 38 8.48 -27.56 -5.03
CA GLN A 38 8.27 -27.79 -6.45
C GLN A 38 6.83 -28.24 -6.75
N MET A 39 6.29 -29.18 -5.96
CA MET A 39 4.89 -29.61 -6.10
C MET A 39 3.91 -28.46 -5.85
N ALA A 40 4.15 -27.64 -4.83
CA ALA A 40 3.32 -26.48 -4.54
C ALA A 40 3.34 -25.47 -5.69
N ASN A 41 4.53 -25.20 -6.27
CA ASN A 41 4.67 -24.33 -7.43
C ASN A 41 3.93 -24.88 -8.65
N ALA A 42 4.07 -26.18 -8.94
CA ALA A 42 3.34 -26.81 -10.04
C ALA A 42 1.82 -26.66 -9.88
N LYS A 43 1.31 -26.85 -8.65
CA LYS A 43 -0.13 -26.70 -8.39
C LYS A 43 -0.61 -25.25 -8.48
N ILE A 44 0.20 -24.29 -8.02
CA ILE A 44 -0.09 -22.87 -8.19
C ILE A 44 -0.21 -22.52 -9.68
N GLU A 45 0.72 -23.01 -10.50
CA GLU A 45 0.72 -22.73 -11.92
C GLU A 45 -0.47 -23.37 -12.65
N GLU A 46 -0.84 -24.59 -12.27
CA GLU A 46 -2.06 -25.25 -12.76
C GLU A 46 -3.31 -24.41 -12.47
N ILE A 47 -3.43 -23.87 -11.25
CA ILE A 47 -4.57 -23.02 -10.86
C ILE A 47 -4.56 -21.70 -11.65
N ARG A 48 -3.39 -21.08 -11.83
CA ARG A 48 -3.26 -19.85 -12.63
C ARG A 48 -3.68 -20.06 -14.07
N GLN A 49 -3.16 -21.10 -14.71
CA GLN A 49 -3.51 -21.41 -16.09
C GLN A 49 -5.00 -21.75 -16.21
N GLY A 50 -5.53 -22.57 -15.29
CA GLY A 50 -6.96 -22.90 -15.26
C GLY A 50 -7.85 -21.66 -15.12
N PHE A 51 -7.42 -20.67 -14.33
CA PHE A 51 -8.14 -19.40 -14.20
C PHE A 51 -8.10 -18.57 -15.50
N VAL A 52 -6.94 -18.46 -16.15
CA VAL A 52 -6.80 -17.73 -17.43
C VAL A 52 -7.63 -18.38 -18.52
N ASP A 53 -7.61 -19.71 -18.62
CA ASP A 53 -8.40 -20.48 -19.58
C ASP A 53 -9.90 -20.31 -19.34
N TRP A 54 -10.33 -20.42 -18.08
CA TRP A 54 -11.71 -20.19 -17.68
C TRP A 54 -12.16 -18.77 -18.03
N LEU A 55 -11.33 -17.77 -17.72
CA LEU A 55 -11.62 -16.37 -18.03
C LEU A 55 -11.72 -16.16 -19.55
N GLY A 56 -10.85 -16.79 -20.35
CA GLY A 56 -10.90 -16.72 -21.81
C GLY A 56 -12.20 -17.27 -22.40
N ARG A 57 -12.74 -18.35 -21.83
CA ARG A 57 -14.01 -18.98 -22.25
C ARG A 57 -15.26 -18.28 -21.71
N THR A 58 -15.10 -17.39 -20.75
CA THR A 58 -16.19 -16.68 -20.09
C THR A 58 -16.73 -15.57 -21.00
N PRO A 59 -18.06 -15.38 -21.10
CA PRO A 59 -18.64 -14.31 -21.91
C PRO A 59 -18.16 -12.92 -21.50
N ASP A 60 -17.95 -12.02 -22.46
CA ASP A 60 -17.43 -10.68 -22.19
C ASP A 60 -18.33 -9.84 -21.28
N ILE A 61 -19.64 -10.05 -21.36
CA ILE A 61 -20.63 -9.42 -20.46
C ILE A 61 -20.31 -9.73 -19.00
N PHE A 62 -19.96 -10.99 -18.69
CA PHE A 62 -19.63 -11.38 -17.32
C PHE A 62 -18.28 -10.78 -16.88
N LYS A 63 -17.29 -10.67 -17.79
CA LYS A 63 -16.02 -9.99 -17.50
C LYS A 63 -16.23 -8.52 -17.16
N GLN A 64 -17.13 -7.84 -17.88
CA GLN A 64 -17.52 -6.46 -17.58
C GLN A 64 -18.19 -6.36 -16.21
N GLN A 65 -19.18 -7.20 -15.91
CA GLN A 65 -19.84 -7.22 -14.61
C GLN A 65 -18.86 -7.48 -13.45
N LEU A 66 -17.90 -8.38 -13.65
CA LEU A 66 -16.85 -8.66 -12.66
C LEU A 66 -15.95 -7.44 -12.45
N SER A 67 -15.57 -6.76 -13.53
CA SER A 67 -14.75 -5.54 -13.49
C SER A 67 -15.49 -4.39 -12.81
N ASP A 68 -16.77 -4.19 -13.12
CA ASP A 68 -17.62 -3.18 -12.50
C ASP A 68 -17.80 -3.47 -11.01
N ARG A 69 -18.03 -4.74 -10.66
CA ARG A 69 -18.13 -5.14 -9.25
C ARG A 69 -16.83 -4.92 -8.50
N TYR A 70 -15.69 -5.25 -9.10
CA TYR A 70 -14.38 -4.97 -8.53
C TYR A 70 -14.19 -3.47 -8.32
N ASN A 71 -14.46 -2.67 -9.34
CA ASN A 71 -14.34 -1.22 -9.26
C ASN A 71 -15.26 -0.63 -8.19
N HIS A 72 -16.51 -1.08 -8.09
CA HIS A 72 -17.44 -0.64 -7.06
C HIS A 72 -17.01 -1.05 -5.64
N LEU A 73 -16.39 -2.22 -5.47
CA LEU A 73 -15.97 -2.69 -4.16
C LEU A 73 -14.63 -2.10 -3.70
N PHE A 74 -13.70 -1.90 -4.62
CA PHE A 74 -12.31 -1.58 -4.29
C PHE A 74 -11.84 -0.23 -4.83
N ASN A 75 -12.33 0.21 -6.00
CA ASN A 75 -11.90 1.46 -6.66
C ASN A 75 -12.98 2.56 -6.66
N TYR A 76 -14.06 2.41 -5.88
CA TYR A 76 -15.18 3.37 -5.92
C TYR A 76 -14.80 4.75 -5.39
N PHE A 77 -13.79 4.80 -4.52
CA PHE A 77 -13.26 6.05 -4.00
C PHE A 77 -12.17 6.59 -4.92
N VAL A 78 -12.60 7.37 -5.92
CA VAL A 78 -11.68 8.30 -6.59
C VAL A 78 -11.27 9.35 -5.56
N ARG A 79 -9.96 9.59 -5.41
CA ARG A 79 -9.49 10.66 -4.53
C ARG A 79 -10.06 11.99 -5.05
N PRO A 80 -10.77 12.77 -4.21
CA PRO A 80 -11.24 14.08 -4.65
C PRO A 80 -10.05 14.93 -5.10
N ASN A 81 -10.22 15.70 -6.17
CA ASN A 81 -9.22 16.68 -6.56
C ASN A 81 -9.34 17.89 -5.63
N PHE A 82 -8.31 18.16 -4.85
CA PHE A 82 -8.29 19.25 -3.89
C PHE A 82 -7.53 20.43 -4.46
N ASP A 83 -8.24 21.46 -4.94
CA ASP A 83 -7.62 22.72 -5.36
C ASP A 83 -7.55 23.71 -4.19
N GLY A 84 -6.35 23.91 -3.66
CA GLY A 84 -6.07 24.80 -2.55
C GLY A 84 -5.61 26.20 -2.97
N THR A 85 -5.58 26.54 -4.26
CA THR A 85 -5.04 27.82 -4.77
C THR A 85 -5.74 29.05 -4.19
N HIS A 86 -7.03 28.92 -3.87
CA HIS A 86 -7.85 29.95 -3.23
C HIS A 86 -7.44 30.27 -1.78
N GLN A 87 -6.58 29.46 -1.15
CA GLN A 87 -6.19 29.66 0.24
C GLN A 87 -5.09 30.71 0.38
N THR A 88 -5.26 31.57 1.38
CA THR A 88 -4.26 32.53 1.84
C THR A 88 -3.85 32.20 3.28
N PHE A 89 -2.60 32.53 3.62
CA PHE A 89 -2.02 32.26 4.93
C PHE A 89 -1.35 33.52 5.49
N PRO A 90 -2.13 34.57 5.83
CA PRO A 90 -1.60 35.88 6.22
C PRO A 90 -0.73 35.84 7.49
N ASP A 91 -1.00 34.89 8.40
CA ASP A 91 -0.26 34.74 9.65
C ASP A 91 1.01 33.87 9.51
N LEU A 92 1.32 33.39 8.30
CA LEU A 92 2.52 32.62 8.03
C LEU A 92 3.62 33.56 7.52
N ASP A 93 4.67 33.74 8.31
CA ASP A 93 5.83 34.55 7.93
C ASP A 93 6.71 33.80 6.91
N LEU A 94 6.25 33.82 5.66
CA LEU A 94 6.93 33.21 4.51
C LEU A 94 8.25 33.91 4.17
N ARG A 95 8.36 35.22 4.45
CA ARG A 95 9.56 36.02 4.21
C ARG A 95 10.75 35.53 5.03
N ARG A 96 10.53 35.16 6.29
CA ARG A 96 11.57 34.52 7.14
C ARG A 96 11.99 33.15 6.67
N LEU A 97 11.14 32.46 5.90
CA LEU A 97 11.45 31.16 5.30
C LEU A 97 12.11 31.28 3.92
N GLY A 98 12.32 32.51 3.41
CA GLY A 98 12.94 32.76 2.11
C GLY A 98 12.06 32.37 0.92
N ILE A 99 10.75 32.21 1.11
CA ILE A 99 9.80 31.81 0.07
C ILE A 99 8.72 32.88 -0.12
N ALA A 100 8.30 33.11 -1.35
CA ALA A 100 7.27 34.10 -1.68
C ALA A 100 5.86 33.60 -1.33
N ASP A 101 5.59 32.32 -1.59
CA ASP A 101 4.31 31.65 -1.33
C ASP A 101 4.53 30.13 -1.20
N LEU A 102 3.53 29.42 -0.68
CA LEU A 102 3.47 27.97 -0.71
C LEU A 102 3.26 27.46 -2.14
N TYR A 103 3.89 26.33 -2.48
CA TYR A 103 3.64 25.66 -3.75
C TYR A 103 2.18 25.20 -3.86
N LYS A 104 1.65 25.12 -5.08
CA LYS A 104 0.29 24.63 -5.34
C LYS A 104 0.03 23.28 -4.68
N SER A 105 0.95 22.33 -4.82
CA SER A 105 0.84 21.00 -4.19
C SER A 105 0.73 21.06 -2.66
N GLN A 106 1.42 22.02 -2.02
CA GLN A 106 1.34 22.23 -0.58
C GLN A 106 -0.03 22.79 -0.18
N LYS A 107 -0.55 23.75 -0.95
CA LYS A 107 -1.89 24.31 -0.74
C LYS A 107 -2.98 23.25 -0.94
N ASP A 108 -2.87 22.44 -1.98
CA ASP A 108 -3.77 21.33 -2.29
C ASP A 108 -3.77 20.29 -1.16
N ALA A 109 -2.60 19.93 -0.64
CA ALA A 109 -2.47 19.04 0.52
C ALA A 109 -3.11 19.64 1.80
N VAL A 110 -2.87 20.94 2.07
CA VAL A 110 -3.51 21.64 3.19
C VAL A 110 -5.03 21.66 3.02
N TRP A 111 -5.54 21.84 1.79
CA TRP A 111 -6.98 21.82 1.50
C TRP A 111 -7.58 20.44 1.72
N MET A 112 -6.93 19.39 1.23
CA MET A 112 -7.33 18.00 1.46
C MET A 112 -7.43 17.69 2.95
N LEU A 113 -6.36 17.99 3.70
CA LEU A 113 -6.30 17.77 5.15
C LEU A 113 -7.35 18.59 5.90
N LYS A 114 -7.74 19.76 5.36
CA LYS A 114 -8.81 20.59 5.90
C LYS A 114 -10.16 19.93 5.73
N THR A 115 -10.55 19.70 4.48
CA THR A 115 -11.85 19.18 4.07
C THR A 115 -12.13 17.81 4.66
N ASN A 116 -11.13 16.92 4.70
CA ASN A 116 -11.31 15.56 5.17
C ASN A 116 -11.27 15.41 6.71
N GLY A 117 -10.98 16.49 7.45
CA GLY A 117 -10.84 16.39 8.90
C GLY A 117 -9.58 15.64 9.35
N GLY A 118 -8.61 15.42 8.45
CA GLY A 118 -7.38 14.64 8.67
C GLY A 118 -7.00 13.85 7.41
N GLY A 119 -5.89 13.11 7.46
CA GLY A 119 -5.52 12.26 6.33
C GLY A 119 -4.04 11.91 6.25
N ILE A 120 -3.73 11.15 5.19
CA ILE A 120 -2.37 10.75 4.83
C ILE A 120 -1.97 11.51 3.56
N CYS A 121 -0.87 12.25 3.63
CA CYS A 121 -0.21 12.84 2.45
C CYS A 121 1.09 12.08 2.19
N ASP A 122 1.28 11.58 0.99
CA ASP A 122 2.54 10.98 0.56
C ASP A 122 3.18 11.94 -0.44
N HIS A 123 4.18 12.69 0.01
CA HIS A 123 4.89 13.68 -0.80
C HIS A 123 6.36 13.28 -0.85
N GLU A 124 7.05 13.61 -1.94
CA GLU A 124 8.48 13.33 -2.06
C GLU A 124 9.32 13.99 -0.94
N VAL A 125 10.50 13.43 -0.69
CA VAL A 125 11.46 14.00 0.26
C VAL A 125 11.87 15.41 -0.22
N GLY A 126 11.87 16.39 0.69
CA GLY A 126 12.19 17.77 0.36
C GLY A 126 11.01 18.63 -0.11
N ALA A 127 9.82 18.06 -0.35
CA ALA A 127 8.64 18.80 -0.81
C ALA A 127 7.98 19.73 0.25
N GLY A 128 8.62 19.94 1.40
CA GLY A 128 8.11 20.82 2.46
C GLY A 128 6.99 20.20 3.32
N LYS A 129 7.04 18.89 3.57
CA LYS A 129 6.08 18.13 4.39
C LYS A 129 5.87 18.71 5.79
N THR A 130 6.95 19.15 6.43
CA THR A 130 6.90 19.88 7.71
C THR A 130 6.11 21.18 7.60
N LEU A 131 6.32 21.94 6.53
CA LEU A 131 5.62 23.21 6.29
C LEU A 131 4.11 22.97 6.06
N ILE A 132 3.74 21.92 5.33
CA ILE A 132 2.35 21.48 5.17
C ILE A 132 1.71 21.16 6.53
N MET A 133 2.40 20.41 7.40
CA MET A 133 1.90 20.05 8.73
C MET A 133 1.67 21.31 9.60
N CYS A 134 2.65 22.20 9.68
CA CYS A 134 2.56 23.42 10.48
C CYS A 134 1.43 24.33 10.00
N THR A 135 1.31 24.50 8.68
CA THR A 135 0.28 25.33 8.05
C THR A 135 -1.12 24.74 8.26
N SER A 136 -1.27 23.43 8.09
CA SER A 136 -2.55 22.73 8.28
C SER A 136 -3.03 22.80 9.73
N ARG A 137 -2.12 22.67 10.70
CA ARG A 137 -2.46 22.74 12.13
C ARG A 137 -2.88 24.15 12.55
N ARG A 138 -2.15 25.18 12.13
CA ARG A 138 -2.46 26.58 12.47
C ARG A 138 -3.82 27.02 11.96
N SER A 139 -4.24 26.51 10.81
CA SER A 139 -5.52 26.84 10.22
C SER A 139 -6.72 26.10 10.83
N LYS A 140 -6.53 25.18 11.78
CA LYS A 140 -7.63 24.38 12.39
C LYS A 140 -7.85 24.71 13.87
N LYS A 141 -9.12 24.76 14.27
CA LYS A 141 -9.56 24.93 15.66
C LYS A 141 -9.70 23.60 16.46
N LYS A 142 -9.54 22.43 15.84
CA LYS A 142 -9.72 21.10 16.49
C LYS A 142 -8.53 20.16 16.22
N LYS A 143 -8.27 19.24 17.17
CA LYS A 143 -7.23 18.20 17.05
C LYS A 143 -7.58 17.23 15.92
N VAL A 144 -6.64 17.03 15.02
CA VAL A 144 -6.74 16.17 13.85
C VAL A 144 -5.43 15.40 13.71
N MET A 145 -5.51 14.12 13.35
CA MET A 145 -4.34 13.29 13.08
C MET A 145 -3.86 13.52 11.64
N PHE A 146 -2.57 13.84 11.50
CA PHE A 146 -1.90 14.03 10.22
C PHE A 146 -0.76 13.02 10.13
N ILE A 147 -0.72 12.24 9.05
CA ILE A 147 0.40 11.37 8.75
C ILE A 147 0.95 11.84 7.42
N ILE A 148 2.21 12.27 7.40
CA ILE A 148 2.90 12.60 6.16
C ILE A 148 4.03 11.59 6.01
N LEU A 149 3.98 10.79 4.93
CA LEU A 149 5.01 9.81 4.55
C LEU A 149 6.08 10.50 3.70
#